data_AF-A0A511T875-F1
#
_entry.id   AF-A0A511T875-F1
#
_cell.length_a   1.000
_cell.length_b   1.000
_cell.length_c   1.000
_cell.angle_alpha   90.00
_cell.angle_beta   90.00
_cell.angle_gamma   90.00
#
_symmetry.space_group_name_H-M   'P 1'
#
loop_
_entity.id
_entity.type
_entity.pdbx_description
1 polymer ?
#
loop_
_entity_poly.entity_id
_entity_poly.type
_entity_poly.pdbx_seq_one_letter_code
_entity_poly.pdbx_strand_id
1 'polypeptide(L)'
;MLLGGTEPDWERLTQALKKLPEDVDPVLAAGAALRLLSEDGSSFWSFGRHCQQLPAPVIRAVLERLAGDVRPGVFFLRESVDLEGSDEALRASWRMALQGLLDLDVTYGWGSKQRKAKLRGLAENPVLLQSLQTVVVASEEVSRDMLAVLTIDASEASLDALIPHVERAVLSQGWELDRLEDLRTHARSTPALDALFERMEALLQARRARSPALELARALGFGEPAVFMVQAVRDGRGGGGRAVDDVSSPLSPVGRQPGAGLAQLLHVLLGLGWGAWGECPGLRPRRHGAPERHAGAGGL
;
A
#
# COMPACT_ATOMS: atom_id res chain seq x y z
N MET A 1 23.40 35.61 -22.48
CA MET A 1 23.03 35.46 -21.05
C MET A 1 21.52 35.58 -20.97
N LEU A 2 20.76 34.48 -21.09
CA LEU A 2 20.55 33.35 -20.16
C LEU A 2 19.30 33.57 -19.29
N LEU A 3 18.24 32.86 -19.71
CA LEU A 3 17.26 32.13 -18.90
C LEU A 3 16.21 32.95 -18.13
N GLY A 4 15.23 33.49 -18.85
CA GLY A 4 13.86 33.55 -18.35
C GLY A 4 13.26 32.15 -18.43
N GLY A 5 13.40 31.37 -17.35
CA GLY A 5 12.78 30.05 -17.24
C GLY A 5 11.27 30.21 -17.27
N THR A 6 10.65 29.88 -18.40
CA THR A 6 9.19 29.72 -18.48
C THR A 6 8.85 28.47 -17.69
N GLU A 7 8.23 28.62 -16.53
CA GLU A 7 7.50 27.51 -15.94
C GLU A 7 6.61 26.89 -17.02
N PRO A 8 6.59 25.55 -17.13
CA PRO A 8 5.73 24.89 -18.10
C PRO A 8 4.29 25.29 -17.80
N ASP A 9 3.59 25.82 -18.80
CA ASP A 9 2.16 26.13 -18.70
C ASP A 9 1.40 24.82 -18.40
N TRP A 10 1.13 24.61 -17.12
CA TRP A 10 0.55 23.38 -16.58
C TRP A 10 -0.85 23.12 -17.12
N GLU A 11 -1.61 24.19 -17.38
CA GLU A 11 -2.93 24.08 -17.97
C GLU A 11 -2.84 23.63 -19.42
N ARG A 12 -1.92 24.19 -20.22
CA ARG A 12 -1.67 23.70 -21.58
C ARG A 12 -1.22 22.25 -21.62
N LEU A 13 -0.31 21.86 -20.72
CA LEU A 13 0.17 20.47 -20.62
C LEU A 13 -0.99 19.50 -20.34
N THR A 14 -1.79 19.80 -19.31
CA THR A 14 -2.88 18.93 -18.89
C THR A 14 -4.04 18.87 -19.90
N GLN A 15 -4.25 19.92 -20.70
CA GLN A 15 -5.18 19.91 -21.83
C GLN A 15 -4.65 19.12 -23.02
N ALA A 16 -3.35 19.23 -23.33
CA ALA A 16 -2.72 18.49 -24.41
C ALA A 16 -2.76 16.97 -24.15
N LEU A 17 -2.44 16.55 -22.92
CA LEU A 17 -2.45 15.13 -22.53
C LEU A 17 -3.84 14.46 -22.65
N LYS A 18 -4.92 15.23 -22.48
CA LYS A 18 -6.30 14.73 -22.65
C LYS A 18 -6.70 14.51 -24.11
N LYS A 19 -5.99 15.12 -25.05
CA LYS A 19 -6.35 15.18 -26.47
C LYS A 19 -5.17 14.80 -27.36
N LEU A 20 -4.32 13.90 -26.89
CA LEU A 20 -3.17 13.45 -27.67
C LEU A 20 -3.66 12.75 -28.94
N PRO A 21 -3.08 13.08 -30.11
CA PRO A 21 -3.36 12.35 -31.33
C PRO A 21 -2.63 11.00 -31.30
N GLU A 22 -3.10 10.04 -32.10
CA GLU A 22 -2.54 8.68 -32.16
C GLU A 22 -1.11 8.63 -32.76
N ASP A 23 -0.70 9.67 -33.51
CA ASP A 23 0.62 9.79 -34.15
C ASP A 23 1.67 10.52 -33.30
N VAL A 24 1.35 10.86 -32.03
CA VAL A 24 2.30 11.53 -31.13
C VAL A 24 3.52 10.65 -30.84
N ASP A 25 4.70 11.25 -30.72
CA ASP A 25 5.90 10.57 -30.22
C ASP A 25 5.63 10.01 -28.80
N PRO A 26 5.59 8.67 -28.62
CA PRO A 26 5.24 8.06 -27.35
C PRO A 26 6.23 8.37 -26.22
N VAL A 27 7.50 8.52 -26.56
CA VAL A 27 8.60 8.74 -25.60
C VAL A 27 8.53 10.16 -25.06
N LEU A 28 8.22 11.13 -25.92
CA LEU A 28 8.01 12.52 -25.52
C LEU A 28 6.73 12.66 -24.68
N ALA A 29 5.61 12.10 -25.13
CA ALA A 29 4.33 12.17 -24.45
C ALA A 29 4.38 11.49 -23.07
N ALA A 30 5.03 10.34 -22.95
CA ALA A 30 5.25 9.68 -21.66
C ALA A 30 6.05 10.57 -20.70
N GLY A 31 7.04 11.31 -21.21
CA GLY A 31 7.85 12.22 -20.39
C GLY A 31 7.02 13.38 -19.85
N ALA A 32 6.13 13.90 -20.69
CA ALA A 32 5.18 14.94 -20.31
C ALA A 32 4.15 14.44 -19.28
N ALA A 33 3.64 13.22 -19.45
CA ALA A 33 2.70 12.59 -18.52
C ALA A 33 3.33 12.36 -17.13
N LEU A 34 4.56 11.83 -17.08
CA LEU A 34 5.24 11.53 -15.83
C LEU A 34 5.58 12.78 -14.99
N ARG A 35 5.66 13.97 -15.60
CA ARG A 35 5.76 15.23 -14.86
C ARG A 35 4.53 15.55 -13.99
N LEU A 36 3.41 14.86 -14.21
CA LEU A 36 2.21 14.99 -13.38
C LEU A 36 2.26 14.15 -12.10
N LEU A 37 3.26 13.28 -11.95
CA LEU A 37 3.49 12.57 -10.70
C LEU A 37 4.18 13.51 -9.71
N SER A 38 3.67 13.55 -8.48
CA SER A 38 4.32 14.31 -7.41
C SER A 38 5.72 13.74 -7.14
N GLU A 39 6.72 14.61 -6.98
CA GLU A 39 8.11 14.20 -6.75
C GLU A 39 8.26 13.38 -5.46
N ASP A 40 7.50 13.74 -4.43
CA ASP A 40 7.42 13.03 -3.15
C ASP A 40 6.52 11.77 -3.21
N GLY A 41 5.86 11.50 -4.34
CA GLY A 41 4.94 10.39 -4.51
C GLY A 41 3.68 10.47 -3.65
N SER A 42 3.40 11.60 -3.00
CA SER A 42 2.32 11.74 -2.02
C SER A 42 0.93 11.80 -2.63
N SER A 43 0.83 12.25 -3.88
CA SER A 43 -0.43 12.31 -4.62
C SER A 43 -0.26 11.87 -6.08
N PHE A 44 -1.23 11.06 -6.52
CA PHE A 44 -1.39 10.62 -7.90
C PHE A 44 -2.53 11.36 -8.61
N TRP A 45 -3.16 12.33 -7.94
CA TRP A 45 -4.39 12.95 -8.40
C TRP A 45 -4.27 13.60 -9.79
N SER A 46 -3.25 14.44 -10.00
CA SER A 46 -3.03 15.12 -11.28
C SER A 46 -2.79 14.10 -12.41
N PHE A 47 -1.89 13.16 -12.17
CA PHE A 47 -1.60 12.09 -13.12
C PHE A 47 -2.86 11.26 -13.46
N GLY A 48 -3.54 10.72 -12.45
CA GLY A 48 -4.74 9.90 -12.63
C GLY A 48 -5.90 10.64 -13.26
N ARG A 49 -6.03 11.96 -13.05
CA ARG A 49 -7.11 12.77 -13.64
C ARG A 49 -6.83 13.13 -15.11
N HIS A 50 -5.58 13.37 -15.47
CA HIS A 50 -5.22 13.94 -16.77
C HIS A 50 -4.69 12.92 -17.78
N CYS A 51 -4.27 11.73 -17.32
CA CYS A 51 -3.69 10.69 -18.17
C CYS A 51 -4.65 9.53 -18.50
N GLN A 52 -5.96 9.63 -18.23
CA GLN A 52 -6.90 8.51 -18.47
C GLN A 52 -7.09 8.11 -19.94
N GLN A 53 -6.82 9.03 -20.86
CA GLN A 53 -7.13 8.87 -22.29
C GLN A 53 -5.87 8.81 -23.15
N LEU A 54 -4.74 8.38 -22.57
CA LEU A 54 -3.50 8.23 -23.32
C LEU A 54 -3.63 7.15 -24.41
N PRO A 55 -3.02 7.36 -25.60
CA PRO A 55 -2.88 6.31 -26.61
C PRO A 55 -2.09 5.11 -26.10
N ALA A 56 -2.37 3.91 -26.63
CA ALA A 56 -1.72 2.67 -26.23
C ALA A 56 -0.18 2.70 -26.33
N PRO A 57 0.44 3.26 -27.39
CA PRO A 57 1.89 3.40 -27.44
C PRO A 57 2.46 4.26 -26.31
N VAL A 58 1.75 5.33 -25.93
CA VAL A 58 2.15 6.22 -24.83
C VAL A 58 2.04 5.50 -23.48
N ILE A 59 0.97 4.74 -23.26
CA ILE A 59 0.78 3.95 -22.03
C ILE A 59 1.95 2.97 -21.84
N ARG A 60 2.33 2.24 -22.90
CA ARG A 60 3.47 1.31 -22.84
C ARG A 60 4.77 2.06 -22.50
N ALA A 61 5.04 3.18 -23.15
CA ALA A 61 6.22 4.00 -22.88
C ALA A 61 6.24 4.58 -21.44
N VAL A 62 5.06 4.90 -20.87
CA VAL A 62 4.94 5.30 -19.46
C VAL A 62 5.28 4.13 -18.54
N LEU A 63 4.68 2.96 -18.75
CA LEU A 63 4.89 1.78 -17.91
C LEU A 63 6.33 1.26 -17.98
N GLU A 64 6.96 1.30 -19.15
CA GLU A 64 8.38 0.95 -19.33
C GLU A 64 9.28 1.84 -18.47
N ARG A 65 9.02 3.15 -18.43
CA ARG A 65 9.78 4.09 -17.59
C ARG A 65 9.56 3.92 -16.10
N LEU A 66 8.42 3.34 -15.72
CA LEU A 66 8.06 3.06 -14.34
C LEU A 66 8.49 1.66 -13.88
N ALA A 67 9.12 0.85 -14.74
CA ALA A 67 9.42 -0.56 -14.47
C ALA A 67 10.33 -0.82 -13.24
N GLY A 68 11.12 0.18 -12.81
CA GLY A 68 11.95 0.11 -11.61
C GLY A 68 11.41 0.85 -10.40
N ASP A 69 10.28 1.54 -10.53
CA ASP A 69 9.73 2.38 -9.46
C ASP A 69 8.94 1.51 -8.47
N VAL A 70 9.38 1.55 -7.21
CA VAL A 70 8.86 0.74 -6.10
C VAL A 70 7.82 1.47 -5.24
N ARG A 71 7.46 2.71 -5.59
CA ARG A 71 6.42 3.44 -4.85
C ARG A 71 5.09 2.67 -4.96
N PRO A 72 4.35 2.43 -3.87
CA PRO A 72 3.18 1.56 -3.87
C PRO A 72 2.12 1.94 -4.91
N GLY A 73 1.88 3.23 -5.14
CA GLY A 73 0.92 3.68 -6.15
C GLY A 73 1.37 3.38 -7.59
N VAL A 74 2.67 3.49 -7.87
CA VAL A 74 3.22 3.10 -9.18
C VAL A 74 3.21 1.59 -9.35
N PHE A 75 3.56 0.85 -8.30
CA PHE A 75 3.51 -0.60 -8.32
C PHE A 75 2.06 -1.09 -8.56
N PHE A 76 1.09 -0.53 -7.85
CA PHE A 76 -0.33 -0.80 -8.07
C PHE A 76 -0.77 -0.54 -9.51
N LEU A 77 -0.36 0.59 -10.09
CA LEU A 77 -0.66 0.93 -11.47
C LEU A 77 -0.14 -0.13 -12.44
N ARG A 78 1.09 -0.59 -12.25
CA ARG A 78 1.73 -1.58 -13.12
C ARG A 78 1.05 -2.95 -13.03
N GLU A 79 0.75 -3.40 -11.82
CA GLU A 79 0.09 -4.70 -11.60
C GLU A 79 -1.35 -4.72 -12.11
N SER A 80 -2.02 -3.56 -12.10
CA SER A 80 -3.43 -3.45 -12.52
C SER A 80 -3.63 -3.38 -14.04
N VAL A 81 -2.55 -3.21 -14.82
CA VAL A 81 -2.64 -2.93 -16.26
C VAL A 81 -2.20 -4.14 -17.07
N ASP A 82 -3.08 -4.56 -17.99
CA ASP A 82 -2.83 -5.67 -18.91
C ASP A 82 -1.93 -5.20 -20.06
N LEU A 83 -0.62 -5.43 -19.91
CA LEU A 83 0.40 -5.09 -20.91
C LEU A 83 0.41 -6.02 -22.13
N GLU A 84 -0.04 -7.26 -21.97
CA GLU A 84 0.02 -8.31 -22.99
C GLU A 84 -1.23 -8.33 -23.87
N GLY A 85 -2.32 -7.74 -23.38
CA GLY A 85 -3.58 -7.60 -24.10
C GLY A 85 -3.51 -6.71 -25.34
N SER A 86 -4.64 -6.65 -26.05
CA SER A 86 -4.83 -5.74 -27.18
C SER A 86 -4.74 -4.27 -26.74
N ASP A 87 -4.50 -3.35 -27.68
CA ASP A 87 -4.48 -1.91 -27.39
C ASP A 87 -5.77 -1.41 -26.72
N GLU A 88 -6.92 -2.02 -27.05
CA GLU A 88 -8.19 -1.69 -26.40
C GLU A 88 -8.23 -2.18 -24.94
N ALA A 89 -7.78 -3.42 -24.69
CA ALA A 89 -7.70 -3.98 -23.34
C ALA A 89 -6.69 -3.21 -22.47
N LEU A 90 -5.55 -2.81 -23.04
CA LEU A 90 -4.55 -1.97 -22.38
C LEU A 90 -5.16 -0.62 -21.99
N ARG A 91 -5.86 0.06 -22.90
CA ARG A 91 -6.51 1.36 -22.59
C ARG A 91 -7.61 1.22 -21.55
N ALA A 92 -8.38 0.12 -21.58
CA ALA A 92 -9.43 -0.13 -20.60
C ALA A 92 -8.86 -0.40 -19.20
N SER A 93 -7.87 -1.29 -19.08
CA SER A 93 -7.20 -1.60 -17.81
C SER A 93 -6.42 -0.40 -17.27
N TRP A 94 -5.75 0.37 -18.14
CA TRP A 94 -5.13 1.65 -17.80
C TRP A 94 -6.10 2.64 -17.13
N ARG A 95 -7.26 2.85 -17.75
CA ARG A 95 -8.29 3.76 -17.21
C ARG A 95 -8.82 3.25 -15.87
N MET A 96 -9.03 1.94 -15.76
CA MET A 96 -9.48 1.29 -14.52
C MET A 96 -8.45 1.48 -13.40
N ALA A 97 -7.17 1.24 -13.67
CA ALA A 97 -6.08 1.40 -12.71
C ALA A 97 -5.93 2.86 -12.25
N LEU A 98 -5.98 3.82 -13.18
CA LEU A 98 -5.94 5.24 -12.83
C LEU A 98 -7.15 5.68 -12.02
N GLN A 99 -8.34 5.18 -12.33
CA GLN A 99 -9.52 5.41 -11.51
C GLN A 99 -9.35 4.81 -10.12
N GLY A 100 -8.76 3.63 -10.01
CA GLY A 100 -8.44 2.99 -8.73
C GLY A 100 -7.49 3.83 -7.87
N LEU A 101 -6.45 4.42 -8.47
CA LEU A 101 -5.57 5.37 -7.78
C LEU A 101 -6.32 6.60 -7.27
N LEU A 102 -7.23 7.16 -8.06
CA LEU A 102 -8.07 8.30 -7.64
C LEU A 102 -9.08 7.93 -6.55
N ASP A 103 -9.46 6.66 -6.45
CA ASP A 103 -10.34 6.16 -5.40
C ASP A 103 -9.60 5.86 -4.10
N LEU A 104 -8.28 5.68 -4.15
CA LEU A 104 -7.38 5.65 -3.00
C LEU A 104 -6.98 7.08 -2.55
N ASP A 105 -6.79 8.02 -3.50
CA ASP A 105 -6.38 9.41 -3.23
C ASP A 105 -7.60 10.32 -2.94
N VAL A 106 -8.28 10.05 -1.83
CA VAL A 106 -9.53 10.73 -1.44
C VAL A 106 -9.34 11.75 -0.33
N THR A 107 -9.92 12.94 -0.54
CA THR A 107 -9.94 14.04 0.45
C THR A 107 -11.04 13.90 1.50
N TYR A 108 -11.92 12.89 1.36
CA TYR A 108 -13.00 12.66 2.30
C TYR A 108 -12.49 12.17 3.67
N GLY A 109 -13.13 12.63 4.75
CA GLY A 109 -12.83 12.17 6.11
C GLY A 109 -12.89 10.65 6.26
N TRP A 110 -12.07 10.13 7.18
CA TRP A 110 -12.09 8.71 7.54
C TRP A 110 -13.47 8.27 8.04
N GLY A 111 -13.92 7.08 7.65
CA GLY A 111 -15.27 6.59 7.99
C GLY A 111 -16.42 7.26 7.23
N SER A 112 -16.17 8.24 6.36
CA SER A 112 -17.22 8.84 5.54
C SER A 112 -17.86 7.82 4.60
N LYS A 113 -19.17 7.99 4.34
CA LYS A 113 -19.92 7.11 3.42
C LYS A 113 -19.29 7.06 2.02
N GLN A 114 -18.82 8.20 1.53
CA GLN A 114 -18.20 8.33 0.21
C GLN A 114 -16.86 7.59 0.13
N ARG A 115 -15.98 7.75 1.13
CA ARG A 115 -14.72 6.98 1.22
C ARG A 115 -15.00 5.49 1.32
N LYS A 116 -15.93 5.09 2.19
CA LYS A 116 -16.31 3.68 2.35
C LYS A 116 -16.85 3.05 1.05
N ALA A 117 -17.64 3.79 0.28
CA ALA A 117 -18.15 3.32 -1.01
C ALA A 117 -17.03 3.14 -2.04
N LYS A 118 -16.10 4.10 -2.15
CA LYS A 118 -14.93 4.00 -3.04
C LYS A 118 -14.03 2.80 -2.70
N LEU A 119 -13.65 2.66 -1.43
CA LEU A 119 -12.81 1.54 -1.00
C LEU A 119 -13.51 0.18 -1.19
N ARG A 120 -14.83 0.12 -1.02
CA ARG A 120 -15.61 -1.07 -1.34
C ARG A 120 -15.60 -1.38 -2.84
N GLY A 121 -15.74 -0.37 -3.69
CA GLY A 121 -15.66 -0.56 -5.15
C GLY A 121 -14.31 -1.13 -5.60
N LEU A 122 -13.21 -0.77 -4.90
CA LEU A 122 -11.90 -1.38 -5.12
C LEU A 122 -11.87 -2.86 -4.69
N ALA A 123 -12.42 -3.18 -3.52
CA ALA A 123 -12.49 -4.55 -3.01
C ALA A 123 -13.35 -5.47 -3.89
N GLU A 124 -14.42 -4.93 -4.51
CA GLU A 124 -15.34 -5.68 -5.36
C GLU A 124 -14.77 -5.94 -6.78
N ASN A 125 -13.68 -5.27 -7.16
CA ASN A 125 -13.02 -5.46 -8.46
C ASN A 125 -11.85 -6.45 -8.32
N PRO A 126 -11.93 -7.67 -8.89
CA PRO A 126 -10.91 -8.70 -8.69
C PRO A 126 -9.51 -8.30 -9.13
N VAL A 127 -9.38 -7.57 -10.25
CA VAL A 127 -8.07 -7.15 -10.79
C VAL A 127 -7.42 -6.13 -9.88
N LEU A 128 -8.19 -5.13 -9.43
CA LEU A 128 -7.67 -4.09 -8.53
C LEU A 128 -7.38 -4.65 -7.15
N LEU A 129 -8.23 -5.55 -6.63
CA LEU A 129 -8.02 -6.21 -5.34
C LEU A 129 -6.73 -7.06 -5.37
N GLN A 130 -6.54 -7.89 -6.40
CA GLN A 130 -5.33 -8.71 -6.55
C GLN A 130 -4.07 -7.84 -6.64
N SER A 131 -4.13 -6.74 -7.38
CA SER A 131 -3.04 -5.77 -7.48
C SER A 131 -2.73 -5.13 -6.13
N LEU A 132 -3.76 -4.76 -5.35
CA LEU A 132 -3.61 -4.23 -4.00
C LEU A 132 -3.00 -5.24 -3.03
N GLN A 133 -3.46 -6.50 -3.05
CA GLN A 133 -2.89 -7.57 -2.24
C GLN A 133 -1.40 -7.74 -2.54
N THR A 134 -1.04 -7.79 -3.82
CA THR A 134 0.35 -7.93 -4.28
C THR A 134 1.23 -6.76 -3.81
N VAL A 135 0.77 -5.53 -4.01
CA VAL A 135 1.49 -4.32 -3.58
C VAL A 135 1.65 -4.28 -2.06
N VAL A 136 0.60 -4.63 -1.32
CA VAL A 136 0.65 -4.60 0.15
C VAL A 136 1.62 -5.62 0.70
N VAL A 137 1.70 -6.82 0.12
CA VAL A 137 2.73 -7.81 0.50
C VAL A 137 4.12 -7.30 0.20
N ALA A 138 4.32 -6.71 -0.98
CA ALA A 138 5.64 -6.38 -1.49
C ALA A 138 6.19 -5.02 -1.01
N SER A 139 5.37 -4.18 -0.35
CA SER A 139 5.75 -2.83 0.07
C SER A 139 5.73 -2.68 1.59
N GLU A 140 6.76 -2.05 2.15
CA GLU A 140 6.79 -1.75 3.58
C GLU A 140 5.87 -0.60 3.96
N GLU A 141 5.96 0.49 3.21
CA GLU A 141 5.21 1.72 3.43
C GLU A 141 4.02 1.80 2.48
N VAL A 142 2.89 1.23 2.87
CA VAL A 142 1.63 1.33 2.09
C VAL A 142 0.74 2.44 2.63
N SER A 143 -0.29 2.86 1.90
CA SER A 143 -1.27 3.84 2.40
C SER A 143 -2.32 3.19 3.31
N ARG A 144 -2.99 3.97 4.17
CA ARG A 144 -4.03 3.43 5.07
C ARG A 144 -5.24 2.95 4.27
N ASP A 145 -5.51 3.58 3.13
CA ASP A 145 -6.59 3.18 2.23
C ASP A 145 -6.35 1.83 1.58
N MET A 146 -5.11 1.52 1.16
CA MET A 146 -4.76 0.20 0.63
C MET A 146 -5.03 -0.90 1.65
N LEU A 147 -4.60 -0.72 2.90
CA LEU A 147 -4.87 -1.66 3.99
C LEU A 147 -6.38 -1.78 4.28
N ALA A 148 -7.11 -0.68 4.21
CA ALA A 148 -8.55 -0.68 4.43
C ALA A 148 -9.29 -1.50 3.38
N VAL A 149 -8.88 -1.46 2.11
CA VAL A 149 -9.47 -2.31 1.06
C VAL A 149 -9.34 -3.79 1.43
N LEU A 150 -8.18 -4.22 1.93
CA LEU A 150 -7.99 -5.62 2.35
C LEU A 150 -8.88 -6.01 3.54
N THR A 151 -9.07 -5.10 4.51
CA THR A 151 -9.99 -5.36 5.63
C THR A 151 -11.47 -5.35 5.22
N ILE A 152 -11.83 -4.66 4.13
CA ILE A 152 -13.19 -4.67 3.58
C ILE A 152 -13.45 -6.01 2.88
N ASP A 153 -12.49 -6.47 2.07
CA ASP A 153 -12.57 -7.76 1.38
C ASP A 153 -12.60 -8.93 2.39
N ALA A 154 -11.62 -8.94 3.29
CA ALA A 154 -11.46 -9.94 4.36
C ALA A 154 -11.35 -11.40 3.86
N SER A 155 -10.93 -11.61 2.61
CA SER A 155 -10.54 -12.95 2.14
C SER A 155 -9.22 -13.39 2.78
N GLU A 156 -8.93 -14.69 2.73
CA GLU A 156 -7.67 -15.27 3.21
C GLU A 156 -6.45 -14.57 2.60
N ALA A 157 -6.44 -14.36 1.28
CA ALA A 157 -5.36 -13.64 0.59
C ALA A 157 -5.18 -12.19 1.09
N SER A 158 -6.27 -11.50 1.40
CA SER A 158 -6.22 -10.16 2.00
C SER A 158 -5.69 -10.18 3.43
N LEU A 159 -6.03 -11.20 4.22
CA LEU A 159 -5.52 -11.36 5.57
C LEU A 159 -4.03 -11.69 5.56
N ASP A 160 -3.59 -12.59 4.69
CA ASP A 160 -2.18 -12.94 4.50
C ASP A 160 -1.35 -11.71 4.12
N ALA A 161 -1.88 -10.88 3.22
CA ALA A 161 -1.25 -9.63 2.83
C ALA A 161 -1.11 -8.62 3.99
N LEU A 162 -1.99 -8.68 5.00
CA LEU A 162 -1.90 -7.82 6.19
C LEU A 162 -0.84 -8.28 7.20
N ILE A 163 -0.47 -9.56 7.22
CA ILE A 163 0.42 -10.15 8.24
C ILE A 163 1.71 -9.35 8.43
N PRO A 164 2.50 -9.03 7.38
CA PRO A 164 3.77 -8.32 7.55
C PRO A 164 3.60 -6.95 8.21
N HIS A 165 2.46 -6.28 7.96
CA HIS A 165 2.15 -4.97 8.52
C HIS A 165 1.74 -5.06 9.99
N VAL A 166 0.94 -6.08 10.34
CA VAL A 166 0.56 -6.34 11.74
C VAL A 166 1.79 -6.73 12.55
N GLU A 167 2.66 -7.61 12.05
CA GLU A 167 3.89 -8.00 12.73
C GLU A 167 4.79 -6.81 13.04
N ARG A 168 5.00 -5.92 12.05
CA ARG A 168 5.75 -4.67 12.25
C ARG A 168 5.10 -3.75 13.28
N ALA A 169 3.79 -3.58 13.23
CA ALA A 169 3.07 -2.72 14.18
C ALA A 169 3.13 -3.26 15.61
N VAL A 170 3.04 -4.59 15.78
CA VAL A 170 3.16 -5.25 17.09
C VAL A 170 4.59 -5.16 17.63
N LEU A 171 5.60 -5.29 16.77
CA LEU A 171 7.01 -5.16 17.14
C LEU A 171 7.39 -3.74 17.55
N SER A 172 6.95 -2.74 16.78
CA SER A 172 7.25 -1.33 17.04
C SER A 172 6.47 -0.79 18.25
N GLN A 173 5.25 -1.30 18.49
CA GLN A 173 4.29 -0.74 19.46
C GLN A 173 4.05 0.76 19.29
N GLY A 174 4.32 1.28 18.08
CA GLY A 174 4.29 2.69 17.73
C GLY A 174 2.95 3.16 17.18
N TRP A 175 3.00 4.22 16.38
CA TRP A 175 1.84 4.83 15.72
C TRP A 175 1.22 3.91 14.66
N GLU A 176 1.98 2.95 14.16
CA GLU A 176 1.55 1.92 13.20
C GLU A 176 0.44 1.04 13.80
N LEU A 177 0.49 0.79 15.12
CA LEU A 177 -0.53 0.00 15.80
C LEU A 177 -1.87 0.75 15.92
N ASP A 178 -1.83 2.05 16.26
CA ASP A 178 -3.02 2.92 16.25
C ASP A 178 -3.61 3.01 14.84
N ARG A 179 -2.75 3.14 13.83
CA ARG A 179 -3.15 3.19 12.43
C ARG A 179 -3.85 1.92 11.95
N LEU A 180 -3.43 0.74 12.42
CA LEU A 180 -4.11 -0.52 12.10
C LEU A 180 -5.43 -0.67 12.85
N GLU A 181 -5.53 -0.22 14.09
CA GLU A 181 -6.79 -0.19 14.86
C GLU A 181 -7.88 0.62 14.12
N ASP A 182 -7.52 1.78 13.57
CA ASP A 182 -8.41 2.66 12.81
C ASP A 182 -9.12 1.96 11.63
N LEU A 183 -8.51 0.90 11.07
CA LEU A 183 -9.06 0.12 9.95
C LEU A 183 -10.38 -0.56 10.32
N ARG A 184 -10.64 -0.79 11.61
CA ARG A 184 -11.90 -1.36 12.12
C ARG A 184 -13.13 -0.61 11.60
N THR A 185 -13.00 0.69 11.35
CA THR A 185 -14.05 1.57 10.78
C THR A 185 -14.58 1.06 9.43
N HIS A 186 -13.71 0.47 8.63
CA HIS A 186 -14.00 0.01 7.28
C HIS A 186 -14.15 -1.51 7.18
N ALA A 187 -13.54 -2.25 8.11
CA ALA A 187 -13.48 -3.70 8.12
C ALA A 187 -14.86 -4.38 8.01
N ARG A 188 -14.88 -5.49 7.26
CA ARG A 188 -15.98 -6.46 7.32
C ARG A 188 -15.85 -7.27 8.61
N SER A 189 -16.97 -7.50 9.29
CA SER A 189 -16.97 -8.40 10.46
C SER A 189 -16.78 -9.84 9.97
N THR A 190 -15.65 -10.40 10.34
CA THR A 190 -15.30 -11.81 10.20
C THR A 190 -14.62 -12.24 11.50
N PRO A 191 -14.75 -13.51 11.93
CA PRO A 191 -14.13 -13.96 13.17
C PRO A 191 -12.62 -13.69 13.23
N ALA A 192 -11.91 -13.81 12.10
CA ALA A 192 -10.48 -13.55 12.01
C ALA A 192 -10.13 -12.08 12.22
N LEU A 193 -10.83 -11.15 11.55
CA LEU A 193 -10.60 -9.72 11.72
C LEU A 193 -11.04 -9.24 13.11
N ASP A 194 -12.16 -9.74 13.61
CA ASP A 194 -12.65 -9.37 14.94
C ASP A 194 -11.63 -9.77 16.02
N ALA A 195 -11.08 -10.98 15.95
CA ALA A 195 -10.00 -11.43 16.85
C ALA A 195 -8.70 -10.61 16.69
N LEU A 196 -8.33 -10.26 15.45
CA LEU A 196 -7.19 -9.39 15.19
C LEU A 196 -7.37 -8.01 15.86
N PHE A 197 -8.52 -7.36 15.66
CA PHE A 197 -8.80 -6.05 16.25
C PHE A 197 -8.89 -6.11 17.78
N GLU A 198 -9.50 -7.13 18.36
CA GLU A 198 -9.50 -7.33 19.81
C GLU A 198 -8.09 -7.46 20.38
N ARG A 199 -7.20 -8.17 19.68
CA ARG A 199 -5.81 -8.31 20.09
C ARG A 199 -5.03 -6.99 19.99
N MET A 200 -5.23 -6.24 18.92
CA MET A 200 -4.60 -4.91 18.77
C MET A 200 -5.07 -3.96 19.87
N GLU A 201 -6.37 -3.94 20.17
CA GLU A 201 -6.92 -3.14 21.27
C GLU A 201 -6.31 -3.54 22.62
N ALA A 202 -6.16 -4.84 22.91
CA ALA A 202 -5.50 -5.29 24.13
C ALA A 202 -4.04 -4.81 24.23
N LEU A 203 -3.30 -4.82 23.12
CA LEU A 203 -1.92 -4.30 23.07
C LEU A 203 -1.88 -2.78 23.31
N LEU A 204 -2.82 -2.04 22.71
CA LEU A 204 -2.95 -0.59 22.90
C LEU A 204 -3.32 -0.24 24.33
N GLN A 205 -4.26 -0.97 24.95
CA GLN A 205 -4.60 -0.81 26.36
C GLN A 205 -3.41 -1.11 27.28
N ALA A 206 -2.67 -2.19 27.00
CA ALA A 206 -1.47 -2.51 27.76
C ALA A 206 -0.38 -1.43 27.60
N ARG A 207 -0.28 -0.77 26.43
CA ARG A 207 0.61 0.38 26.20
C ARG A 207 0.14 1.61 26.97
N ARG A 208 -1.15 1.95 26.89
CA ARG A 208 -1.77 3.07 27.61
C ARG A 208 -1.54 2.95 29.12
N ALA A 209 -1.68 1.75 29.69
CA ALA A 209 -1.42 1.48 31.11
C ALA A 209 0.06 1.66 31.54
N ARG A 210 1.01 1.63 30.60
CA ARG A 210 2.46 1.77 30.82
C ARG A 210 3.00 3.14 30.41
N SER A 211 2.13 4.12 30.15
CA SER A 211 2.52 5.42 29.61
C SER A 211 3.42 6.20 30.58
N PRO A 212 4.60 6.69 30.14
CA PRO A 212 5.46 7.57 30.96
C PRO A 212 4.77 8.84 31.42
N ALA A 213 3.75 9.31 30.69
CA ALA A 213 2.93 10.46 31.11
C ALA A 213 2.06 10.13 32.33
N LEU A 214 1.58 8.88 32.46
CA LEU A 214 0.89 8.40 33.66
C LEU A 214 1.88 8.21 34.82
N GLU A 215 3.10 7.74 34.54
CA GLU A 215 4.17 7.68 35.54
C GLU A 215 4.56 9.08 36.04
N LEU A 216 4.68 10.06 35.14
CA LEU A 216 4.91 11.46 35.47
C LEU A 216 3.73 12.06 36.24
N ALA A 217 2.49 11.82 35.82
CA ALA A 217 1.31 12.29 36.53
C ALA A 217 1.22 11.73 37.95
N ARG A 218 1.53 10.44 38.14
CA ARG A 218 1.65 9.81 39.46
C ARG A 218 2.78 10.44 40.27
N ALA A 219 3.95 10.67 39.68
CA ALA A 219 5.09 11.30 40.35
C ALA A 219 4.81 12.76 40.75
N LEU A 220 3.98 13.47 39.99
CA LEU A 220 3.54 14.84 40.28
C LEU A 220 2.35 14.92 41.25
N GLY A 221 1.85 13.79 41.75
CA GLY A 221 0.76 13.75 42.75
C GLY A 221 -0.65 13.84 42.17
N PHE A 222 -0.83 13.74 40.86
CA PHE A 222 -2.14 13.73 40.21
C PHE A 222 -2.82 12.34 40.27
N GLY A 223 -2.93 11.71 41.45
CA GLY A 223 -3.72 10.48 41.67
C GLY A 223 -3.55 9.36 40.64
N GLU A 224 -4.57 8.50 40.47
CA GLU A 224 -4.72 7.67 39.26
C GLU A 224 -5.49 8.47 38.21
N PRO A 225 -4.83 8.97 37.16
CA PRO A 225 -5.54 9.77 36.18
C PRO A 225 -6.21 8.84 35.17
N ALA A 226 -7.54 8.90 35.13
CA ALA A 226 -8.30 8.38 34.01
C ALA A 226 -7.96 9.21 32.77
N VAL A 227 -7.02 8.70 31.95
CA VAL A 227 -6.71 9.12 30.58
C VAL A 227 -6.37 10.62 30.43
N PHE A 228 -5.09 10.97 30.59
CA PHE A 228 -4.60 12.24 30.05
C PHE A 228 -4.28 12.10 28.56
N MET A 229 -5.01 12.80 27.70
CA MET A 229 -4.48 13.20 26.40
C MET A 229 -3.61 14.44 26.60
N VAL A 230 -2.29 14.29 26.47
CA VAL A 230 -1.40 15.45 26.35
C VAL A 230 -1.54 15.98 24.93
N GLN A 231 -2.40 16.98 24.72
CA GLN A 231 -2.31 17.83 23.54
C GLN A 231 -1.09 18.74 23.73
N ALA A 232 0.00 18.45 23.02
CA ALA A 232 1.07 19.41 22.85
C ALA A 232 0.56 20.57 21.98
N VAL A 233 -0.09 21.55 22.61
CA VAL A 233 -0.33 22.85 21.97
C VAL A 233 1.02 23.56 21.91
N ARG A 234 1.63 23.56 20.73
CA ARG A 234 2.77 24.41 20.43
C ARG A 234 2.23 25.83 20.27
N ASP A 235 2.15 26.57 21.37
CA ASP A 235 1.78 27.98 21.36
C ASP A 235 2.82 28.77 20.57
N GLY A 236 2.49 29.05 19.32
CA GLY A 236 3.21 29.98 18.47
C GLY A 236 2.87 31.41 18.85
N ARG A 237 3.60 32.00 19.78
CA ARG A 237 3.77 33.46 19.85
C ARG A 237 5.24 33.82 20.02
N GLY A 238 5.77 34.46 19.00
CA GLY A 238 6.83 35.45 19.15
C GLY A 238 8.20 35.05 18.62
N GLY A 239 8.40 35.29 17.32
CA GLY A 239 9.56 36.05 16.86
C GLY A 239 10.88 35.31 16.63
N GLY A 240 11.28 35.28 15.35
CA GLY A 240 12.66 35.59 14.98
C GLY A 240 13.60 34.44 14.68
N GLY A 241 13.78 34.17 13.39
CA GLY A 241 15.12 34.17 12.78
C GLY A 241 16.04 32.96 12.98
N ARG A 242 16.19 32.22 11.86
CA ARG A 242 17.41 31.55 11.34
C ARG A 242 18.07 30.40 12.12
N ALA A 243 18.13 29.29 11.36
CA ALA A 243 19.29 28.46 11.06
C ALA A 243 19.72 27.37 12.07
N VAL A 244 19.58 26.13 11.59
CA VAL A 244 20.60 25.06 11.59
C VAL A 244 20.94 24.47 12.97
N ASP A 245 20.44 23.27 13.27
CA ASP A 245 21.25 22.05 13.17
C ASP A 245 20.43 20.80 13.44
N ASP A 246 20.61 19.85 12.53
CA ASP A 246 20.21 18.46 12.63
C ASP A 246 21.12 17.80 13.68
N VAL A 247 20.55 17.32 14.79
CA VAL A 247 21.25 16.39 15.69
C VAL A 247 20.44 15.11 15.73
N SER A 248 20.66 14.32 14.69
CA SER A 248 20.69 12.87 14.78
C SER A 248 21.66 12.45 15.89
N SER A 249 21.16 11.70 16.88
CA SER A 249 21.98 10.73 17.60
C SER A 249 21.14 9.52 18.01
N PRO A 250 21.61 8.30 17.69
CA PRO A 250 20.86 7.08 17.88
C PRO A 250 21.05 6.61 19.33
N LEU A 251 19.96 6.52 20.09
CA LEU A 251 19.96 5.65 21.26
C LEU A 251 19.67 4.24 20.77
N SER A 252 20.71 3.42 20.70
CA SER A 252 20.60 1.98 20.46
C SER A 252 19.58 1.36 21.43
N PRO A 253 18.59 0.58 20.96
CA PRO A 253 17.79 -0.22 21.86
C PRO A 253 18.62 -1.41 22.33
N VAL A 254 18.93 -1.41 23.62
CA VAL A 254 19.34 -2.59 24.39
C VAL A 254 18.32 -3.71 24.14
N GLY A 255 18.83 -4.89 23.80
CA GLY A 255 18.06 -6.04 23.36
C GLY A 255 16.87 -6.37 24.26
N ARG A 256 15.67 -6.30 23.68
CA ARG A 256 14.47 -6.93 24.22
C ARG A 256 14.18 -8.17 23.37
N GLN A 257 14.21 -9.33 24.01
CA GLN A 257 13.72 -10.56 23.41
C GLN A 257 12.26 -10.39 22.94
N PRO A 258 11.87 -11.00 21.81
CA PRO A 258 10.49 -10.96 21.34
C PRO A 258 9.58 -11.62 22.39
N GLY A 259 8.69 -10.82 22.98
CA GLY A 259 7.69 -11.30 23.92
C GLY A 259 6.65 -12.19 23.24
N ALA A 260 6.04 -13.09 24.00
CA ALA A 260 5.04 -14.10 23.62
C ALA A 260 3.82 -13.59 22.80
N GLY A 261 3.71 -12.28 22.54
CA GLY A 261 2.66 -11.69 21.70
C GLY A 261 2.78 -12.03 20.22
N LEU A 262 4.00 -12.14 19.68
CA LEU A 262 4.23 -12.55 18.29
C LEU A 262 3.86 -14.01 18.06
N ALA A 263 4.21 -14.90 18.99
CA ALA A 263 3.85 -16.31 18.92
C ALA A 263 2.33 -16.54 19.00
N GLN A 264 1.60 -15.73 19.78
CA GLN A 264 0.13 -15.77 19.82
C GLN A 264 -0.52 -15.19 18.56
N LEU A 265 0.03 -14.11 17.99
CA LEU A 265 -0.48 -13.54 16.75
C LEU A 265 -0.25 -14.50 15.57
N LEU A 266 0.94 -15.09 15.48
CA LEU A 266 1.25 -16.17 14.55
C LEU A 266 0.40 -17.41 14.82
N HIS A 267 0.13 -17.79 16.07
CA HIS A 267 -0.77 -18.92 16.36
C HIS A 267 -2.24 -18.66 16.00
N VAL A 268 -2.72 -17.41 16.07
CA VAL A 268 -4.08 -17.06 15.65
C VAL A 268 -4.16 -17.00 14.11
N LEU A 269 -3.16 -16.43 13.45
CA LEU A 269 -3.10 -16.36 11.99
C LEU A 269 -2.85 -17.73 11.35
N LEU A 270 -1.90 -18.52 11.88
CA LEU A 270 -1.61 -19.89 11.43
C LEU A 270 -2.64 -20.92 11.95
N GLY A 271 -3.33 -20.62 13.05
CA GLY A 271 -4.37 -21.49 13.64
C GLY A 271 -5.74 -21.37 12.96
N LEU A 272 -5.96 -20.35 12.13
CA LEU A 272 -7.20 -20.14 11.38
C LEU A 272 -7.15 -20.63 9.92
N GLY A 273 -6.03 -21.24 9.46
CA GLY A 273 -5.85 -21.53 8.03
C GLY A 273 -4.98 -22.72 7.62
N TRP A 274 -4.63 -23.66 8.50
CA TRP A 274 -3.89 -24.89 8.09
C TRP A 274 -4.53 -26.18 8.61
N GLY A 275 -5.78 -26.39 8.21
CA GLY A 275 -6.57 -27.56 8.54
C GLY A 275 -7.22 -28.23 7.33
N ALA A 276 -6.57 -28.28 6.17
CA ALA A 276 -7.05 -29.05 5.01
C ALA A 276 -5.93 -29.38 4.00
N TRP A 277 -4.87 -30.06 4.44
CA TRP A 277 -4.06 -30.90 3.55
C TRP A 277 -4.16 -32.35 4.05
N GLY A 278 -5.37 -32.90 3.91
CA GLY A 278 -5.61 -34.33 3.93
C GLY A 278 -5.73 -34.81 2.49
N GLU A 279 -4.71 -35.51 2.02
CA GLU A 279 -4.76 -36.55 0.98
C GLU A 279 -5.66 -36.27 -0.25
N CYS A 280 -5.07 -35.72 -1.32
CA CYS A 280 -5.52 -36.04 -2.69
C CYS A 280 -4.69 -37.24 -3.21
N PRO A 281 -5.28 -38.43 -3.37
CA PRO A 281 -4.61 -39.53 -4.04
C PRO A 281 -4.71 -39.32 -5.55
N GLY A 282 -3.56 -39.24 -6.21
CA GLY A 282 -3.47 -39.41 -7.65
C GLY A 282 -3.14 -38.14 -8.41
N LEU A 283 -1.84 -37.93 -8.65
CA LEU A 283 -1.29 -37.52 -9.94
C LEU A 283 0.23 -37.79 -9.87
N ARG A 284 0.66 -38.86 -10.52
CA ARG A 284 2.07 -39.23 -10.64
C ARG A 284 2.82 -38.14 -11.43
N PRO A 285 4.07 -37.79 -11.06
CA PRO A 285 4.89 -36.92 -11.88
C PRO A 285 5.36 -37.66 -13.14
N ARG A 286 4.97 -37.15 -14.31
CA ARG A 286 5.62 -37.49 -15.58
C ARG A 286 7.04 -36.93 -15.55
N ARG A 287 8.04 -37.82 -15.41
CA ARG A 287 9.43 -37.49 -15.71
C ARG A 287 9.56 -37.23 -17.21
N HIS A 288 9.89 -35.99 -17.59
CA HIS A 288 10.48 -35.70 -18.90
C HIS A 288 11.93 -36.17 -18.88
N GLY A 289 12.23 -37.22 -19.63
CA GLY A 289 13.59 -37.64 -19.95
C GLY A 289 14.17 -36.77 -21.07
N ALA A 290 15.41 -36.35 -20.88
CA ALA A 290 16.26 -35.74 -21.90
C ALA A 290 16.56 -36.74 -23.04
N PRO A 291 16.91 -36.27 -24.25
CA PRO A 291 17.16 -37.14 -25.40
C PRO A 291 18.62 -37.59 -25.45
N GLU A 292 18.85 -38.90 -25.49
CA GLU A 292 20.14 -39.46 -25.95
C GLU A 292 20.00 -39.98 -27.38
N ARG A 293 20.95 -39.55 -28.21
CA ARG A 293 21.21 -40.11 -29.55
C ARG A 293 22.17 -41.30 -29.39
N HIS A 294 21.93 -42.39 -30.13
CA HIS A 294 22.84 -42.96 -31.15
C HIS A 294 22.59 -44.45 -31.41
N ALA A 295 22.64 -44.81 -32.71
CA ALA A 295 22.98 -46.10 -33.35
C ALA A 295 22.15 -47.34 -32.94
N GLY A 296 21.72 -48.26 -33.82
CA GLY A 296 22.14 -48.67 -35.15
C GLY A 296 21.90 -50.19 -35.25
N ALA A 297 21.63 -50.71 -36.44
CA ALA A 297 21.40 -52.13 -36.81
C ALA A 297 20.08 -52.75 -36.30
N GLY A 298 19.32 -53.56 -37.03
CA GLY A 298 19.47 -54.19 -38.34
C GLY A 298 18.63 -55.48 -38.33
N GLY A 299 18.03 -55.85 -39.46
CA GLY A 299 17.71 -57.25 -39.77
C GLY A 299 16.24 -57.69 -39.67
N LEU A 300 15.72 -58.02 -40.86
CA LEU A 300 14.57 -58.88 -41.23
C LEU A 300 13.16 -58.34 -41.05
#